data_AF-A0A314UWQ0-F1
#
_entry.id   AF-A0A314UWQ0-F1
#
_cell.length_a   1.000
_cell.length_b   1.000
_cell.length_c   1.000
_cell.angle_alpha   90.00
_cell.angle_beta   90.00
_cell.angle_gamma   90.00
#
_symmetry.space_group_name_H-M   'P 1'
#
loop_
_entity.id
_entity.type
_entity.pdbx_description
1 polymer ?
#
loop_
_entity_poly.entity_id
_entity_poly.type
_entity_poly.pdbx_seq_one_letter_code
_entity_poly.pdbx_strand_id
1 'polypeptide(L)'
;MMLLFHLFAYCAHESKIKALLGDYDAIHVRRGDIIKTRKDRFGVNRTLHPHVDRDTHPEFILRRIEKWVPSGRTLFIASNERTPGFFSPLSVRYKLAYSSNYSHILEPVIENNYQLFMIERIIMMGAKTFINTFKEGDAGLCLTDDPKKNTKLWQIPVYSFDEEGS
;
A
#
# COMPACT_ATOMS: atom_id res chain seq x y z
N MET A 1 -3.25 -31.42 -4.46
CA MET A 1 -3.92 -31.18 -5.77
C MET A 1 -4.75 -29.89 -5.78
N MET A 2 -5.53 -29.58 -4.73
CA MET A 2 -6.40 -28.37 -4.66
C MET A 2 -5.66 -27.01 -4.67
N LEU A 3 -4.47 -26.93 -4.05
CA LEU A 3 -3.63 -25.71 -4.00
C LEU A 3 -3.10 -25.29 -5.38
N LEU A 4 -2.78 -26.25 -6.26
CA LEU A 4 -2.27 -25.96 -7.60
C LEU A 4 -3.36 -25.35 -8.49
N PHE A 5 -4.59 -25.87 -8.41
CA PHE A 5 -5.74 -25.35 -9.17
C PHE A 5 -6.07 -23.90 -8.83
N HIS A 6 -6.07 -23.56 -7.54
CA HIS A 6 -6.32 -22.18 -7.12
C HIS A 6 -5.22 -21.23 -7.61
N LEU A 7 -3.95 -21.64 -7.55
CA LEU A 7 -2.84 -20.83 -8.04
C LEU A 7 -2.94 -20.58 -9.56
N PHE A 8 -3.26 -21.61 -10.35
CA PHE A 8 -3.48 -21.46 -11.78
C PHE A 8 -4.66 -20.54 -12.11
N ALA A 9 -5.78 -20.67 -11.37
CA ALA A 9 -6.92 -19.78 -11.52
C ALA A 9 -6.52 -18.32 -11.23
N TYR A 10 -5.78 -18.07 -10.15
CA TYR A 10 -5.31 -16.71 -9.82
C TYR A 10 -4.39 -16.14 -10.90
N CYS A 11 -3.44 -16.91 -11.43
CA CYS A 11 -2.55 -16.45 -12.50
C CYS A 11 -3.30 -16.05 -13.79
N ALA A 12 -4.36 -16.79 -14.15
CA ALA A 12 -5.16 -16.48 -15.35
C ALA A 12 -5.97 -15.18 -15.20
N HIS A 13 -6.56 -14.94 -14.04
CA HIS A 13 -7.35 -13.73 -13.76
C HIS A 13 -6.42 -12.51 -13.59
N GLU A 14 -5.29 -12.71 -12.93
CA GLU A 14 -4.25 -11.70 -12.78
C GLU A 14 -3.71 -11.24 -14.14
N SER A 15 -3.42 -12.16 -15.07
CA SER A 15 -2.97 -11.81 -16.42
C SER A 15 -3.95 -10.87 -17.15
N LYS A 16 -5.26 -11.09 -16.99
CA LYS A 16 -6.29 -10.21 -17.57
C LYS A 16 -6.24 -8.81 -16.95
N ILE A 17 -6.08 -8.73 -15.63
CA ILE A 17 -6.00 -7.44 -14.93
C ILE A 17 -4.72 -6.69 -15.33
N LYS A 18 -3.57 -7.36 -15.41
CA LYS A 18 -2.33 -6.72 -15.89
C LYS A 18 -2.45 -6.23 -17.32
N ALA A 19 -3.12 -6.98 -18.20
CA ALA A 19 -3.37 -6.53 -19.57
C ALA A 19 -4.23 -5.25 -19.62
N LEU A 20 -5.23 -5.12 -18.73
CA LEU A 20 -6.04 -3.90 -18.61
C LEU A 20 -5.28 -2.74 -17.97
N LEU A 21 -4.38 -3.02 -17.01
CA LEU A 21 -3.53 -2.01 -16.37
C LEU A 21 -2.47 -1.44 -17.33
N GLY A 22 -1.98 -2.24 -18.28
CA GLY A 22 -0.93 -1.86 -19.22
C GLY A 22 0.44 -1.75 -18.54
N ASP A 23 1.16 -0.64 -18.79
CA ASP A 23 2.38 -0.28 -18.04
C ASP A 23 2.00 0.55 -16.80
N TYR A 24 2.32 0.05 -15.61
CA TYR A 24 1.90 0.62 -14.34
C TYR A 24 2.96 0.44 -13.25
N ASP A 25 2.82 1.22 -12.19
CA ASP A 25 3.55 1.08 -10.93
C ASP A 25 2.55 0.72 -9.83
N ALA A 26 3.05 0.17 -8.73
CA ALA A 26 2.21 -0.29 -7.65
C ALA A 26 2.72 0.17 -6.29
N ILE A 27 1.77 0.53 -5.42
CA ILE A 27 2.04 0.75 -4.00
C ILE A 27 1.19 -0.19 -3.15
N HIS A 28 1.80 -0.69 -2.09
CA HIS A 28 1.09 -1.38 -1.02
C HIS A 28 1.05 -0.51 0.23
N VAL A 29 -0.16 -0.24 0.71
CA VAL A 29 -0.41 0.66 1.83
C VAL A 29 -1.15 -0.08 2.94
N ARG A 30 -0.41 -0.58 3.93
CA ARG A 30 -0.93 -1.20 5.15
C ARG A 30 -1.07 -0.13 6.23
N ARG A 31 -2.30 0.25 6.54
CA ARG A 31 -2.67 1.29 7.51
C ARG A 31 -3.68 0.80 8.55
N GLY A 32 -4.79 0.23 8.09
CA GLY A 32 -6.00 0.04 8.89
C GLY A 32 -5.86 -0.88 10.11
N ASP A 33 -4.84 -1.74 10.14
CA ASP A 33 -4.56 -2.64 11.26
C ASP A 33 -3.33 -2.22 12.09
N ILE A 34 -2.48 -1.34 11.55
CA ILE A 34 -1.16 -1.03 12.11
C ILE A 34 -1.11 0.32 12.82
N ILE A 35 -1.96 1.27 12.41
CA ILE A 35 -2.12 2.56 13.11
C ILE A 35 -2.88 2.27 14.41
N LYS A 36 -2.13 2.03 15.48
CA LYS A 36 -2.65 1.80 16.84
C LYS A 36 -2.11 2.87 17.75
N THR A 37 -3.01 3.64 18.36
CA THR A 37 -2.67 4.66 19.34
C THR A 37 -3.19 4.30 20.72
N ARG A 38 -2.45 4.66 21.77
CA ARG A 38 -2.93 4.64 23.16
C ARG A 38 -2.48 5.91 23.87
N LYS A 39 -3.22 6.32 24.91
CA LYS A 39 -2.75 7.37 25.82
C LYS A 39 -1.86 6.76 26.90
N ASP A 40 -0.75 7.41 27.21
CA ASP A 40 0.03 7.08 28.40
C ASP A 40 -0.59 7.69 29.68
N ARG A 41 0.07 7.50 30.83
CA ARG A 41 -0.40 8.01 32.14
C ARG A 41 -0.53 9.54 32.21
N PHE A 42 0.06 10.26 31.26
CA PHE A 42 -0.01 11.72 31.16
C PHE A 42 -0.99 12.19 30.07
N GLY A 43 -1.73 11.27 29.46
CA GLY A 43 -2.69 11.58 28.40
C GLY A 43 -2.07 11.77 27.02
N VAL A 44 -0.76 11.53 26.85
CA VAL A 44 -0.05 11.71 25.58
C VAL A 44 -0.28 10.51 24.67
N ASN A 45 -0.62 10.76 23.41
CA ASN A 45 -0.79 9.71 22.41
C ASN A 45 0.55 9.02 22.11
N ARG A 46 0.52 7.69 22.06
CA ARG A 46 1.65 6.85 21.70
C ARG A 46 1.27 5.86 20.62
N THR A 47 2.20 5.53 19.74
CA THR A 47 2.08 4.54 18.66
C THR A 47 3.27 3.60 18.64
N LEU A 48 3.09 2.41 18.06
CA LEU A 48 4.18 1.45 17.80
C LEU A 48 4.94 1.77 16.51
N HIS A 49 4.37 2.62 15.67
CA HIS A 49 4.90 3.07 14.39
C HIS A 49 4.76 4.60 14.33
N PRO A 50 5.79 5.35 14.76
CA PRO A 50 5.72 6.81 14.88
C PRO A 50 5.43 7.52 13.56
N HIS A 51 5.87 6.98 12.42
CA HIS A 51 5.79 7.69 11.13
C HIS A 51 4.77 7.09 10.17
N VAL A 52 4.36 5.81 10.33
CA VAL A 52 3.45 5.13 9.38
C VAL A 52 2.21 5.94 9.02
N ASP A 53 1.53 6.53 10.01
CA ASP A 53 0.31 7.30 9.74
C ASP A 53 0.58 8.50 8.84
N ARG A 54 1.59 9.30 9.17
CA ARG A 54 2.06 10.43 8.36
C ARG A 54 2.53 9.99 6.98
N ASP A 55 3.48 9.07 6.91
CA ASP A 55 4.17 8.69 5.67
C ASP A 55 3.24 8.05 4.64
N THR A 56 2.11 7.51 5.08
CA THR A 56 1.11 6.90 4.20
C THR A 56 -0.13 7.77 3.98
N HIS A 57 -0.12 9.03 4.43
CA HIS A 57 -1.08 10.03 3.95
C HIS A 57 -0.77 10.43 2.49
N PRO A 58 -1.78 10.76 1.67
CA PRO A 58 -1.60 11.01 0.24
C PRO A 58 -0.53 12.06 -0.09
N GLU A 59 -0.46 13.17 0.64
CA GLU A 59 0.50 14.25 0.43
C GLU A 59 1.96 13.83 0.68
N PHE A 60 2.18 12.94 1.65
CA PHE A 60 3.50 12.36 1.93
C PHE A 60 3.86 11.30 0.91
N ILE A 61 2.89 10.46 0.50
CA ILE A 61 3.07 9.50 -0.59
C ILE A 61 3.49 10.21 -1.86
N LEU A 62 2.79 11.30 -2.27
CA LEU A 62 3.11 12.08 -3.47
C LEU A 62 4.59 12.49 -3.51
N ARG A 63 5.10 13.07 -2.43
CA ARG A 63 6.50 13.49 -2.32
C ARG A 63 7.46 12.31 -2.28
N ARG A 64 7.13 11.27 -1.50
CA ARG A 64 8.01 10.11 -1.32
C ARG A 64 8.24 9.36 -2.63
N ILE A 65 7.19 9.19 -3.43
CA ILE A 65 7.25 8.35 -4.64
C ILE A 65 7.63 9.11 -5.91
N GLU A 66 7.63 10.45 -5.93
CA GLU A 66 7.92 11.23 -7.15
C GLU A 66 9.31 10.95 -7.74
N LYS A 67 10.27 10.59 -6.88
CA LYS A 67 11.64 10.21 -7.27
C LYS A 67 11.74 8.85 -7.97
N TRP A 68 10.69 8.04 -7.91
CA TRP A 68 10.66 6.69 -8.47
C TRP A 68 9.58 6.52 -9.55
N VAL A 69 8.44 7.19 -9.38
CA VAL A 69 7.27 7.06 -10.26
C VAL A 69 6.98 8.42 -10.93
N PRO A 70 7.31 8.56 -12.23
CA PRO A 70 6.99 9.76 -13.00
C PRO A 70 5.49 10.09 -13.01
N SER A 71 5.17 11.39 -13.05
CA SER A 71 3.79 11.87 -13.18
C SER A 71 3.10 11.35 -14.45
N GLY A 72 1.78 11.19 -14.41
CA GLY A 72 0.93 10.70 -15.50
C GLY A 72 0.82 9.19 -15.61
N ARG A 73 1.60 8.43 -14.82
CA ARG A 73 1.61 6.96 -14.84
C ARG A 73 0.39 6.37 -14.11
N THR A 74 0.06 5.13 -14.46
CA THR A 74 -0.94 4.33 -13.75
C THR A 74 -0.35 3.84 -12.44
N LEU A 75 -1.05 4.10 -11.33
CA LEU A 75 -0.65 3.69 -9.99
C LEU A 75 -1.70 2.73 -9.41
N PHE A 76 -1.35 1.45 -9.37
CA PHE A 76 -2.15 0.44 -8.70
C PHE A 76 -1.96 0.51 -7.18
N ILE A 77 -3.05 0.61 -6.43
CA ILE A 77 -3.02 0.78 -4.98
C ILE A 77 -3.69 -0.43 -4.32
N ALA A 78 -2.88 -1.26 -3.65
CA ALA A 78 -3.38 -2.29 -2.74
C ALA A 78 -3.33 -1.77 -1.31
N SER A 79 -4.48 -1.69 -0.63
CA SER A 79 -4.55 -1.13 0.71
C SER A 79 -5.63 -1.74 1.57
N ASN A 80 -5.42 -1.75 2.88
CA ASN A 80 -6.43 -2.05 3.88
C ASN A 80 -7.00 -0.79 4.58
N GLU A 81 -6.77 0.40 4.00
CA GLU A 81 -7.43 1.63 4.42
C GLU A 81 -8.95 1.52 4.20
N ARG A 82 -9.73 1.96 5.19
CA ARG A 82 -11.19 1.77 5.20
C ARG A 82 -11.93 3.01 4.70
N THR A 83 -11.28 4.17 4.75
CA THR A 83 -11.89 5.44 4.37
C THR A 83 -12.05 5.51 2.84
N PRO A 84 -13.27 5.53 2.29
CA PRO A 84 -13.48 5.63 0.85
C PRO A 84 -12.84 6.90 0.29
N GLY A 85 -12.13 6.77 -0.84
CA GLY A 85 -11.50 7.92 -1.49
C GLY A 85 -10.29 8.51 -0.72
N PHE A 86 -9.77 7.85 0.32
CA PHE A 86 -8.60 8.32 1.08
C PHE A 86 -7.42 8.67 0.16
N PHE A 87 -7.16 7.85 -0.86
CA PHE A 87 -6.07 8.07 -1.82
C PHE A 87 -6.44 8.95 -3.02
N SER A 88 -7.66 9.48 -3.09
CA SER A 88 -8.08 10.35 -4.20
C SER A 88 -7.15 11.54 -4.45
N PRO A 89 -6.49 12.18 -3.45
CA PRO A 89 -5.55 13.28 -3.75
C PRO A 89 -4.35 12.85 -4.61
N LEU A 90 -4.01 11.55 -4.68
CA LEU A 90 -2.97 11.06 -5.58
C LEU A 90 -3.33 11.25 -7.06
N SER A 91 -4.62 11.44 -7.39
CA SER A 91 -5.08 11.61 -8.77
C SER A 91 -4.60 12.90 -9.43
N VAL A 92 -4.05 13.84 -8.64
CA VAL A 92 -3.42 15.05 -9.16
C VAL A 92 -2.17 14.75 -10.00
N ARG A 93 -1.50 13.62 -9.75
CA ARG A 93 -0.31 13.18 -10.50
C ARG A 93 -0.46 11.82 -11.17
N TYR A 94 -1.34 10.94 -10.71
CA TYR A 94 -1.38 9.55 -11.15
C TYR A 94 -2.77 9.10 -11.60
N LYS A 95 -2.83 8.15 -12.52
CA LYS A 95 -4.09 7.46 -12.87
C LYS A 95 -4.27 6.33 -11.87
N LEU A 96 -5.24 6.46 -10.96
CA LEU A 96 -5.40 5.52 -9.85
C LEU A 96 -6.14 4.26 -10.31
N ALA A 97 -5.62 3.10 -9.91
CA ALA A 97 -6.26 1.81 -10.14
C ALA A 97 -6.32 1.01 -8.83
N TYR A 98 -7.43 0.30 -8.64
CA TYR A 98 -7.71 -0.52 -7.46
C TYR A 98 -8.26 -1.87 -7.89
N SER A 99 -8.15 -2.88 -7.03
CA SER A 99 -8.78 -4.19 -7.25
C SER A 99 -10.29 -4.09 -7.51
N SER A 100 -10.98 -3.15 -6.86
CA SER A 100 -12.41 -2.90 -7.07
C SER A 100 -12.76 -2.43 -8.49
N ASN A 101 -11.84 -1.84 -9.25
CA ASN A 101 -12.08 -1.52 -10.66
C ASN A 101 -12.21 -2.77 -11.55
N TYR A 102 -11.77 -3.93 -11.04
CA TYR A 102 -11.77 -5.21 -11.74
C TYR A 102 -12.66 -6.25 -11.07
N SER A 103 -13.67 -5.81 -10.30
CA SER A 103 -14.51 -6.72 -9.50
C SER A 103 -15.18 -7.80 -10.36
N HIS A 104 -15.63 -7.48 -11.58
CA HIS A 104 -16.16 -8.44 -12.55
C HIS A 104 -15.21 -9.59 -12.93
N ILE A 105 -13.89 -9.40 -12.80
CA ILE A 105 -12.87 -10.45 -12.99
C ILE A 105 -12.61 -11.19 -11.68
N LEU A 106 -12.68 -10.49 -10.56
CA LEU A 106 -12.24 -10.96 -9.25
C LEU A 106 -13.33 -11.68 -8.45
N GLU A 107 -14.56 -11.18 -8.46
CA GLU A 107 -15.72 -11.73 -7.73
C GLU A 107 -15.97 -13.22 -8.00
N PRO A 108 -15.80 -13.75 -9.24
CA PRO A 108 -15.99 -15.18 -9.50
C PRO A 108 -14.94 -16.10 -8.85
N VAL A 109 -13.80 -15.56 -8.39
CA VAL A 109 -12.65 -16.34 -7.88
C VAL A 109 -12.21 -15.96 -6.47
N ILE A 110 -12.65 -14.82 -5.95
CA ILE A 110 -12.35 -14.37 -4.59
C ILE A 110 -13.54 -14.62 -3.68
N GLU A 111 -13.33 -15.49 -2.70
CA GLU A 111 -14.27 -15.83 -1.64
C GLU A 111 -13.96 -15.08 -0.33
N ASN A 112 -12.72 -14.61 -0.16
CA ASN A 112 -12.28 -13.98 1.09
C ASN A 112 -11.10 -13.01 0.90
N ASN A 113 -10.84 -12.19 1.93
CA ASN A 113 -9.78 -11.17 1.93
C ASN A 113 -8.36 -11.75 1.77
N TYR A 114 -8.12 -13.00 2.15
CA TYR A 114 -6.81 -13.62 1.97
C TYR A 114 -6.54 -13.90 0.49
N GLN A 115 -7.54 -14.38 -0.24
CA GLN A 115 -7.44 -14.60 -1.68
C GLN A 115 -7.30 -13.28 -2.44
N LEU A 116 -8.03 -12.23 -2.03
CA LEU A 116 -7.84 -10.87 -2.56
C LEU A 116 -6.40 -10.39 -2.36
N PHE A 117 -5.88 -10.52 -1.13
CA PHE A 117 -4.49 -10.18 -0.82
C PHE A 117 -3.50 -10.95 -1.70
N MET A 118 -3.72 -12.25 -1.93
CA MET A 118 -2.87 -13.04 -2.82
C MET A 118 -2.84 -12.48 -4.25
N ILE A 119 -4.01 -12.20 -4.84
CA ILE A 119 -4.08 -11.68 -6.22
C ILE A 119 -3.44 -10.29 -6.30
N GLU A 120 -3.72 -9.41 -5.33
CA GLU A 120 -3.09 -8.09 -5.25
C GLU A 120 -1.57 -8.20 -5.24
N ARG A 121 -1.01 -9.14 -4.45
CA ARG A 121 0.44 -9.38 -4.44
C ARG A 121 0.96 -9.81 -5.81
N ILE A 122 0.26 -10.68 -6.54
CA ILE A 122 0.69 -11.12 -7.87
C ILE A 122 0.58 -9.98 -8.90
N ILE A 123 -0.46 -9.14 -8.82
CA ILE A 123 -0.59 -7.91 -9.61
C ILE A 123 0.63 -7.03 -9.35
N MET A 124 0.87 -6.66 -8.09
CA MET A 124 1.99 -5.80 -7.71
C MET A 124 3.36 -6.34 -8.12
N MET A 125 3.58 -7.66 -8.10
CA MET A 125 4.82 -8.29 -8.57
C MET A 125 5.08 -8.12 -10.07
N GLY A 126 4.05 -7.80 -10.87
CA GLY A 126 4.21 -7.47 -12.29
C GLY A 126 4.30 -5.97 -12.59
N ALA A 127 4.31 -5.11 -11.56
CA ALA A 127 4.46 -3.68 -11.74
C ALA A 127 5.90 -3.32 -12.12
N LYS A 128 6.08 -2.21 -12.86
CA LYS A 128 7.41 -1.69 -13.21
C LYS A 128 8.19 -1.26 -11.97
N THR A 129 7.55 -0.47 -11.13
CA THR A 129 8.05 -0.07 -9.80
C THR A 129 7.06 -0.55 -8.76
N PHE A 130 7.58 -1.21 -7.72
CA PHE A 130 6.78 -1.68 -6.61
C PHE A 130 7.32 -1.09 -5.29
N ILE A 131 6.44 -0.39 -4.56
CA ILE A 131 6.77 0.29 -3.30
C ILE A 131 5.90 -0.29 -2.18
N ASN A 132 6.54 -0.85 -1.15
CA ASN A 132 5.85 -1.38 0.01
C ASN A 132 5.58 -0.27 1.04
N THR A 133 4.72 -0.54 2.02
CA THR A 133 4.60 0.32 3.20
C THR A 133 5.91 0.38 3.96
N PHE A 134 6.43 -0.80 4.33
CA PHE A 134 7.68 -0.99 5.05
C PHE A 134 8.76 -1.52 4.12
N LYS A 135 10.01 -1.25 4.44
CA LYS A 135 11.15 -1.79 3.71
C LYS A 135 11.15 -3.33 3.73
N GLU A 136 11.27 -3.96 2.56
CA GLU A 136 11.46 -5.41 2.40
C GLU A 136 12.81 -5.66 1.72
N GLY A 137 13.78 -6.24 2.46
CA GLY A 137 15.16 -6.41 1.99
C GLY A 137 15.92 -5.08 1.84
N ASP A 138 17.16 -5.16 1.37
CA ASP A 138 18.05 -3.99 1.34
C ASP A 138 17.72 -3.00 0.22
N ALA A 139 17.27 -3.51 -0.93
CA ALA A 139 16.94 -2.74 -2.13
C ALA A 139 15.45 -2.37 -2.26
N GLY A 140 14.60 -2.82 -1.34
CA GLY A 140 13.15 -2.59 -1.41
C GLY A 140 12.79 -1.12 -1.23
N LEU A 141 11.93 -0.60 -2.11
CA LEU A 141 11.35 0.73 -1.97
C LEU A 141 10.24 0.72 -0.90
N CYS A 142 10.16 1.78 -0.10
CA CYS A 142 9.18 1.89 0.96
C CYS A 142 8.64 3.30 1.18
N LEU A 143 7.40 3.35 1.66
CA LEU A 143 6.70 4.58 2.02
C LEU A 143 7.19 5.15 3.36
N THR A 144 7.44 4.29 4.34
CA THR A 144 7.93 4.67 5.67
C THR A 144 9.29 4.06 5.99
N ASP A 145 10.05 4.78 6.80
CA ASP A 145 11.32 4.32 7.37
C ASP A 145 11.13 3.56 8.71
N ASP A 146 9.89 3.47 9.21
CA ASP A 146 9.56 2.62 10.36
C ASP A 146 9.88 1.13 10.09
N PRO A 147 10.30 0.36 11.10
CA PRO A 147 10.49 -1.08 10.94
C PRO A 147 9.15 -1.80 10.80
N LYS A 148 9.09 -2.80 9.90
CA LYS A 148 7.89 -3.64 9.68
C LYS A 148 7.44 -4.36 10.96
N LYS A 149 8.39 -4.85 11.75
CA LYS A 149 8.12 -5.41 13.08
C LYS A 149 8.25 -4.28 14.09
N ASN A 150 7.22 -4.03 14.90
CA ASN A 150 7.34 -3.08 15.98
C ASN A 150 8.36 -3.56 17.02
N THR A 151 9.04 -2.63 17.65
CA THR A 151 10.01 -2.87 18.73
C THR A 151 9.33 -3.07 20.08
N LYS A 152 7.98 -3.12 20.13
CA LYS A 152 7.13 -3.02 21.33
C LYS A 152 7.31 -1.72 22.13
N LEU A 153 8.10 -0.77 21.61
CA LEU A 153 8.29 0.54 22.21
C LEU A 153 7.22 1.50 21.71
N TRP A 154 6.51 2.11 22.66
CA TRP A 154 5.46 3.08 22.39
C TRP A 154 6.05 4.48 22.31
N GLN A 155 6.00 5.08 21.12
CA GLN A 155 6.67 6.34 20.78
C GLN A 155 5.64 7.43 20.51
N ILE A 156 6.07 8.70 20.54
CA ILE A 156 5.20 9.82 20.15
C ILE A 156 4.98 9.74 18.64
N PRO A 157 3.74 9.79 18.14
CA PRO A 157 3.48 9.85 16.71
C PRO A 157 4.00 11.15 16.10
N VAL A 158 4.53 11.07 14.89
CA VAL A 158 5.00 12.20 14.10
C VAL A 158 3.95 12.49 13.03
N TYR A 159 3.49 13.74 12.95
CA TYR A 159 2.43 14.17 12.03
C TYR A 159 2.88 15.26 11.04
N SER A 160 3.93 16.00 11.36
CA SER A 160 4.48 17.04 10.51
C SER A 160 5.52 16.47 9.55
N PHE A 161 5.75 17.17 8.44
CA PHE A 161 7.01 17.05 7.72
C PHE A 161 8.14 17.32 8.72
N ASP A 162 9.20 16.53 8.64
CA ASP A 162 10.45 16.96 9.22
C ASP A 162 10.78 18.28 8.49
N GLU A 163 10.90 19.38 9.22
CA GLU A 163 11.28 20.65 8.62
C GLU A 163 12.54 20.36 7.79
N GLU A 164 12.49 20.67 6.48
CA GLU A 164 13.71 20.69 5.67
C GLU A 164 14.66 21.61 6.41
N GLY A 165 15.67 21.02 7.06
CA GLY A 165 16.67 21.78 7.79
C GLY A 165 17.16 22.91 6.90
N SER A 166 16.94 24.13 7.39
CA SER A 166 17.47 25.39 6.89
C SER A 166 18.89 25.29 6.35
#